data_AF-A0A913XBH1-F1
#
_entry.id   AF-A0A913XBH1-F1
#
_cell.length_a   1.000
_cell.length_b   1.000
_cell.length_c   1.000
_cell.angle_alpha   90.00
_cell.angle_beta   90.00
_cell.angle_gamma   90.00
#
_symmetry.space_group_name_H-M   'P 1'
#
loop_
_entity.id
_entity.type
_entity.pdbx_description
1 polymer ?
#
loop_
_entity_poly.entity_id
_entity_poly.type
_entity_poly.pdbx_seq_one_letter_code
_entity_poly.pdbx_strand_id
1 'polypeptide(L)'
;MAIIGQIRDEARKAGVPPARESIWQYFVTKCANNLHIVLAMSPVGDVLRTRCRNFPGLVNNCSIDWFTAWPEQALHAVASVFLGENNDKIPDDYRDTVVDHVVFVHQTVGKYSVSFLQKLRRVNYTTPKNYLDFINTYNKLLEEKDKYVLEQCHRLDGGLSKLLAASEQLKELNEKLEVQKIAVTEKTEACETLLVEIQRATEQANEKKEMAQGKQKEIAEQNKVIQVEKKEAEEALAEALPALEEAKFALQDLDKSDVTEIRSFAKPPRAVQMVSECIVILRGYKEVSWKSAKGMMSEGNFLKSLTEMDVDGITIGQVCKHSYDYTNDDDSSA
;
A
#
# COMPACT_ATOMS: atom_id res chain seq x y z
N MET A 1 75.81 64.52 -33.98
CA MET A 1 77.21 64.18 -33.62
C MET A 1 77.34 62.88 -32.82
N ALA A 2 76.34 62.46 -32.05
CA ALA A 2 76.39 61.22 -31.24
C ALA A 2 76.58 59.93 -32.07
N ILE A 3 75.89 59.78 -33.20
CA ILE A 3 75.93 58.58 -34.06
C ILE A 3 77.35 58.28 -34.57
N ILE A 4 78.10 59.30 -35.02
CA ILE A 4 79.48 59.13 -35.49
C ILE A 4 80.39 58.69 -34.35
N GLY A 5 80.17 59.19 -33.13
CA GLY A 5 80.92 58.76 -31.95
C GLY A 5 80.69 57.28 -31.61
N GLN A 6 79.44 56.81 -31.73
CA GLN A 6 79.05 55.43 -31.43
C GLN A 6 79.62 54.41 -32.44
N ILE A 7 79.73 54.79 -33.71
CA ILE A 7 80.13 53.85 -34.79
C ILE A 7 81.63 53.94 -35.10
N ARG A 8 82.34 54.92 -34.55
CA ARG A 8 83.77 55.16 -34.83
C ARG A 8 84.64 53.95 -34.55
N ASP A 9 84.46 53.30 -33.40
CA ASP A 9 85.29 52.15 -33.01
C ASP A 9 85.01 50.94 -33.89
N GLU A 10 83.76 50.77 -34.32
CA GLU A 10 83.35 49.71 -35.24
C GLU A 10 83.91 49.95 -36.66
N ALA A 11 83.76 51.18 -37.18
CA ALA A 11 84.27 51.58 -38.48
C ALA A 11 85.81 51.45 -38.54
N ARG A 12 86.51 51.77 -37.44
CA ARG A 12 87.97 51.59 -37.33
C ARG A 12 88.37 50.11 -37.38
N LYS A 13 87.61 49.23 -36.72
CA LYS A 13 87.82 47.77 -36.80
C LYS A 13 87.57 47.23 -38.22
N ALA A 14 86.63 47.83 -38.94
CA ALA A 14 86.33 47.51 -40.34
C ALA A 14 87.32 48.12 -41.36
N GLY A 15 88.38 48.82 -40.90
CA GLY A 15 89.41 49.39 -41.77
C GLY A 15 89.02 50.70 -42.47
N VAL A 16 87.93 51.35 -42.05
CA VAL A 16 87.46 52.61 -42.66
C VAL A 16 88.31 53.79 -42.14
N PRO A 17 88.72 54.74 -43.01
CA PRO A 17 89.47 55.92 -42.60
C PRO A 17 88.76 56.73 -41.50
N PRO A 18 89.49 57.37 -40.57
CA PRO A 18 88.89 58.12 -39.44
C PRO A 18 88.21 59.43 -39.84
N ALA A 19 88.11 59.72 -41.15
CA ALA A 19 87.38 60.87 -41.66
C ALA A 19 85.88 60.75 -41.35
N ARG A 20 85.26 61.86 -40.95
CA ARG A 20 83.85 61.89 -40.53
C ARG A 20 82.90 61.41 -41.63
N GLU A 21 83.20 61.75 -42.89
CA GLU A 21 82.43 61.33 -44.06
C GLU A 21 82.54 59.83 -44.31
N SER A 22 83.73 59.24 -44.18
CA SER A 22 83.95 57.81 -44.35
C SER A 22 83.20 56.98 -43.29
N ILE A 23 83.21 57.42 -42.03
CA ILE A 23 82.45 56.78 -40.94
C ILE A 23 80.94 56.91 -41.18
N TRP A 24 80.48 58.06 -41.70
CA TRP A 24 79.07 58.24 -42.05
C TRP A 24 78.65 57.33 -43.21
N GLN A 25 79.47 57.20 -44.25
CA GLN A 25 79.20 56.31 -45.38
C GLN A 25 79.19 54.84 -44.95
N TYR A 26 80.07 54.45 -44.02
CA TYR A 26 80.05 53.12 -43.40
C TYR A 26 78.72 52.87 -42.67
N PHE A 27 78.25 53.84 -41.89
CA PHE A 27 76.94 53.74 -41.22
C PHE A 27 75.79 53.61 -42.22
N VAL A 28 75.75 54.45 -43.26
CA VAL A 28 74.69 54.41 -44.29
C VAL A 28 74.67 53.06 -45.00
N THR A 29 75.85 52.53 -45.38
CA THR A 29 75.98 51.23 -46.04
C THR A 29 75.52 50.10 -45.12
N LYS A 30 75.91 50.17 -43.84
CA LYS A 30 75.47 49.21 -42.83
C LYS A 30 73.95 49.25 -42.64
N CYS A 31 73.34 50.42 -42.60
CA CYS A 31 71.89 50.56 -42.54
C CYS A 31 71.22 49.98 -43.79
N ALA A 32 71.71 50.31 -44.98
CA ALA A 32 71.16 49.82 -46.24
C ALA A 32 71.19 48.29 -46.34
N ASN A 33 72.25 47.65 -45.82
CA ASN A 33 72.40 46.19 -45.87
C ASN A 33 71.61 45.45 -44.80
N ASN A 34 71.24 46.08 -43.69
CA ASN A 34 70.61 45.41 -42.55
C ASN A 34 69.15 45.82 -42.30
N LEU A 35 68.69 46.95 -42.84
CA LEU A 35 67.33 47.44 -42.64
C LEU A 35 66.49 47.15 -43.88
N HIS A 36 65.65 46.12 -43.79
CA HIS A 36 64.64 45.81 -44.80
C HIS A 36 63.27 46.28 -44.30
N ILE A 37 62.68 47.24 -45.02
CA ILE A 37 61.36 47.80 -44.68
C ILE A 37 60.33 47.21 -45.63
N VAL A 38 59.28 46.61 -45.09
CA VAL A 38 58.12 46.13 -45.86
C VAL A 38 56.93 47.04 -45.57
N LEU A 39 56.33 47.56 -46.63
CA LEU A 39 55.19 48.48 -46.53
C LEU A 39 53.96 47.81 -47.14
N ALA A 40 53.01 47.41 -46.30
CA ALA A 40 51.70 46.93 -46.75
C ALA A 40 50.75 48.11 -46.95
N MET A 41 50.41 48.42 -48.20
CA MET A 41 49.48 49.50 -48.54
C MET A 41 48.35 48.96 -49.41
N SER A 42 47.14 49.48 -49.20
CA SER A 42 46.00 49.13 -50.06
C SER A 42 46.03 49.94 -51.36
N PRO A 43 45.83 49.31 -52.53
CA PRO A 43 45.66 50.03 -53.79
C PRO A 43 44.29 50.69 -53.93
N VAL A 44 43.38 50.48 -52.98
CA VAL A 44 42.03 51.03 -52.99
C VAL A 44 42.05 52.51 -52.63
N GLY A 45 41.54 53.35 -53.53
CA GLY A 45 41.44 54.80 -53.37
C GLY A 45 42.69 55.58 -53.80
N ASP A 46 42.66 56.91 -53.64
CA ASP A 46 43.71 57.80 -54.16
C ASP A 46 44.91 57.99 -53.22
N VAL A 47 44.85 57.42 -52.00
CA VAL A 47 45.86 57.64 -50.96
C VAL A 47 47.21 57.06 -51.39
N LEU A 48 47.24 55.83 -51.91
CA LEU A 48 48.49 55.20 -52.37
C LEU A 48 49.11 56.01 -53.50
N ARG A 49 48.31 56.38 -54.50
CA ARG A 49 48.75 57.23 -55.62
C ARG A 49 49.36 58.54 -55.14
N THR A 50 48.70 59.21 -54.20
CA THR A 50 49.17 60.48 -53.62
C THR A 50 50.49 60.29 -52.88
N ARG A 51 50.64 59.20 -52.11
CA ARG A 51 51.90 58.86 -51.42
C ARG A 51 53.04 58.57 -52.39
N CYS A 52 52.81 57.78 -53.44
CA CYS A 52 53.83 57.50 -54.45
C CYS A 52 54.27 58.78 -55.19
N ARG A 53 53.35 59.72 -55.43
CA ARG A 53 53.69 61.03 -56.03
C ARG A 53 54.50 61.91 -55.08
N ASN A 54 54.13 61.96 -53.81
CA ASN A 54 54.82 62.78 -52.81
C ASN A 54 56.19 62.19 -52.43
N PHE A 55 56.36 60.87 -52.52
CA PHE A 55 57.58 60.15 -52.15
C PHE A 55 58.03 59.18 -53.27
N PRO A 56 58.73 59.68 -54.30
CA PRO A 56 59.18 58.86 -55.44
C PRO A 56 60.09 57.69 -55.06
N GLY A 57 60.80 57.80 -53.92
CA GLY A 57 61.66 56.73 -53.40
C GLY A 57 60.91 55.42 -53.10
N LEU A 58 59.59 55.47 -52.86
CA LEU A 58 58.75 54.28 -52.67
C LEU A 58 58.65 53.43 -53.94
N VAL A 59 58.76 54.03 -55.12
CA VAL A 59 58.67 53.32 -56.40
C VAL A 59 60.06 52.99 -56.92
N ASN A 60 61.02 53.90 -56.72
CA ASN A 60 62.37 53.75 -57.28
C ASN A 60 63.27 52.80 -56.48
N ASN A 61 63.10 52.71 -55.16
CA ASN A 61 64.02 51.97 -54.28
C ASN A 61 63.36 50.74 -53.61
N CYS A 62 62.15 50.36 -54.01
CA CYS A 62 61.44 49.22 -53.46
C CYS A 62 61.02 48.25 -54.57
N SER A 63 60.99 46.96 -54.26
CA SER A 63 60.33 45.97 -55.12
C SER A 63 58.83 45.98 -54.84
N ILE A 64 58.02 46.16 -55.88
CA ILE A 64 56.57 46.20 -55.76
C ILE A 64 56.03 44.80 -55.98
N ASP A 65 55.38 44.25 -54.95
CA ASP A 65 54.64 42.99 -55.02
C ASP A 65 53.13 43.26 -54.93
N TRP A 66 52.39 42.82 -55.95
CA TRP A 66 50.97 43.11 -56.08
C TRP A 66 50.12 41.97 -55.52
N PHE A 67 49.46 42.23 -54.39
CA PHE A 67 48.47 41.31 -53.83
C PHE A 67 47.12 41.51 -54.52
N THR A 68 46.84 40.68 -55.53
CA THR A 68 45.53 40.63 -56.18
C THR A 68 44.50 39.91 -55.32
N ALA A 69 43.22 40.06 -55.67
CA ALA A 69 42.19 39.22 -55.10
C ALA A 69 42.54 37.73 -55.27
N TRP A 70 42.16 36.91 -54.29
CA TRP A 70 42.43 35.48 -54.33
C TRP A 70 41.73 34.85 -55.54
N PRO A 71 42.46 34.10 -56.39
CA PRO A 71 41.85 33.37 -57.48
C PRO A 71 40.98 32.24 -56.93
N GLU A 72 40.11 31.70 -57.78
CA GLU A 72 39.18 30.62 -57.42
C GLU A 72 39.90 29.41 -56.81
N GLN A 73 41.05 29.03 -57.37
CA GLN A 73 41.85 27.92 -56.87
C GLN A 73 42.35 28.17 -55.44
N ALA A 74 42.71 29.41 -55.10
CA ALA A 74 43.14 29.76 -53.75
C ALA A 74 41.95 29.76 -52.78
N LEU A 75 40.79 30.26 -53.20
CA LEU A 75 39.56 30.22 -52.39
C LEU A 75 39.13 28.78 -52.10
N HIS A 76 39.22 27.90 -53.10
CA HIS A 76 38.93 26.48 -52.97
C HIS A 76 39.91 25.79 -52.01
N ALA A 77 41.22 26.01 -52.19
CA ALA A 77 42.24 25.42 -51.31
C ALA A 77 42.05 25.84 -49.85
N VAL A 78 41.78 27.14 -49.60
CA VAL A 78 41.50 27.64 -48.25
C VAL A 78 40.22 27.03 -47.69
N ALA A 79 39.12 27.05 -48.43
CA ALA A 79 37.87 26.44 -47.95
C ALA A 79 38.00 24.94 -47.69
N SER A 80 38.75 24.21 -48.52
CA SER A 80 39.01 22.78 -48.32
C SER A 80 39.74 22.50 -47.00
N VAL A 81 40.71 23.35 -46.61
CA VAL A 81 41.42 23.20 -45.33
C VAL A 81 40.51 23.54 -44.15
N PHE A 82 39.72 24.61 -44.24
CA PHE A 82 38.87 25.08 -43.13
C PHE A 82 37.57 24.27 -42.96
N LEU A 83 37.06 23.65 -44.01
CA LEU A 83 35.87 22.79 -44.01
C LEU A 83 36.22 21.29 -44.03
N GLY A 84 37.51 20.96 -44.18
CA GLY A 84 38.03 19.59 -44.31
C GLY A 84 38.39 18.95 -42.97
N GLU A 85 39.67 18.59 -42.78
CA GLU A 85 40.21 17.66 -41.77
C GLU A 85 39.73 17.85 -40.32
N ASN A 86 39.20 19.02 -39.97
CA ASN A 86 38.72 19.34 -38.62
C ASN A 86 37.18 19.33 -38.48
N ASN A 87 36.42 18.95 -39.51
CA ASN A 87 34.97 19.01 -39.53
C ASN A 87 34.30 17.68 -39.89
N ASP A 88 34.11 16.83 -38.88
CA ASP A 88 33.42 15.55 -38.98
C ASP A 88 31.90 15.68 -39.27
N LYS A 89 31.35 16.90 -39.25
CA LYS A 89 29.91 17.14 -39.45
C LYS A 89 29.50 17.14 -40.92
N ILE A 90 30.47 17.32 -41.83
CA ILE A 90 30.22 17.32 -43.28
C ILE A 90 30.68 15.98 -43.84
N PRO A 91 29.77 15.15 -44.39
CA PRO A 91 30.15 13.90 -45.03
C PRO A 91 31.11 14.12 -46.19
N ASP A 92 32.10 13.23 -46.32
CA ASP A 92 33.15 13.33 -47.34
C ASP A 92 32.58 13.43 -48.76
N ASP A 93 31.50 12.68 -49.06
CA ASP A 93 30.84 12.66 -50.38
C ASP A 93 30.31 14.03 -50.83
N TYR A 94 29.91 14.89 -49.87
CA TYR A 94 29.32 16.21 -50.16
C TYR A 94 30.31 17.35 -49.91
N ARG A 95 31.51 17.07 -49.41
CA ARG A 95 32.48 18.09 -49.00
C ARG A 95 32.87 19.01 -50.16
N ASP A 96 33.21 18.44 -51.31
CA ASP A 96 33.61 19.20 -52.50
C ASP A 96 32.47 20.12 -52.96
N THR A 97 31.23 19.63 -52.94
CA THR A 97 30.05 20.43 -53.32
C THR A 97 29.83 21.61 -52.36
N VAL A 98 30.06 21.42 -51.06
CA VAL A 98 29.95 22.49 -50.06
C VAL A 98 31.07 23.51 -50.24
N VAL A 99 32.31 23.07 -50.48
CA VAL A 99 33.46 23.93 -50.75
C VAL A 99 33.19 24.79 -51.99
N ASP A 100 32.77 24.18 -53.09
CA ASP A 100 32.41 24.88 -54.34
C ASP A 100 31.32 25.92 -54.10
N HIS A 101 30.30 25.59 -53.31
CA HIS A 101 29.25 26.52 -52.97
C HIS A 101 29.76 27.72 -52.15
N VAL A 102 30.65 27.49 -51.19
CA VAL A 102 31.26 28.54 -50.36
C VAL A 102 32.08 29.50 -51.23
N VAL A 103 32.85 28.97 -52.19
CA VAL A 103 33.62 29.76 -53.17
C VAL A 103 32.66 30.58 -54.04
N PHE A 104 31.62 29.95 -54.59
CA PHE A 104 30.60 30.59 -55.41
C PHE A 104 29.94 31.77 -54.68
N VAL A 105 29.51 31.57 -53.44
CA VAL A 105 28.87 32.62 -52.62
C VAL A 105 29.81 33.81 -52.49
N HIS A 106 31.09 33.60 -52.12
CA HIS A 106 32.04 34.71 -51.99
C HIS A 106 32.26 35.49 -53.29
N GLN A 107 32.40 34.78 -54.42
CA GLN A 107 32.56 35.41 -55.73
C GLN A 107 31.32 36.23 -56.14
N THR A 108 30.12 35.74 -55.86
CA THR A 108 28.89 36.48 -56.19
C THR A 108 28.77 37.79 -55.41
N VAL A 109 29.21 37.83 -54.14
CA VAL A 109 29.24 39.09 -53.38
C VAL A 109 30.08 40.15 -54.09
N GLY A 110 31.22 39.77 -54.69
CA GLY A 110 32.03 40.69 -55.49
C GLY A 110 31.25 41.31 -56.66
N LYS A 111 30.47 40.50 -57.38
CA LYS A 111 29.60 40.97 -58.49
C LYS A 111 28.49 41.89 -57.99
N TYR A 112 27.87 41.56 -56.85
CA TYR A 112 26.82 42.39 -56.25
C TYR A 112 27.36 43.69 -55.68
N SER A 113 28.58 43.73 -55.15
CA SER A 113 29.24 44.96 -54.68
C SER A 113 29.39 46.00 -55.80
N VAL A 114 29.72 45.57 -57.03
CA VAL A 114 29.75 46.45 -58.21
C VAL A 114 28.36 46.99 -58.54
N SER A 115 27.34 46.11 -58.52
CA SER A 115 25.95 46.51 -58.75
C SER A 115 25.42 47.47 -57.68
N PHE A 116 25.83 47.27 -56.43
CA PHE A 116 25.47 48.09 -55.27
C PHE A 116 26.04 49.50 -55.42
N LEU A 117 27.30 49.63 -55.85
CA LEU A 117 27.92 50.91 -56.17
C LEU A 117 27.18 51.63 -57.30
N GLN A 118 26.83 50.91 -58.37
CA GLN A 118 26.13 51.50 -59.52
C GLN A 118 24.75 52.04 -59.15
N LYS A 119 23.97 51.29 -58.36
CA LYS A 119 22.59 51.63 -58.00
C LYS A 119 22.49 52.63 -56.86
N LEU A 120 23.27 52.44 -55.80
CA LEU A 120 23.11 53.17 -54.54
C LEU A 120 24.25 54.14 -54.26
N ARG A 121 25.27 54.20 -55.14
CA ARG A 121 26.46 55.07 -54.99
C ARG A 121 27.20 54.87 -53.66
N ARG A 122 27.07 53.68 -53.06
CA ARG A 122 27.75 53.27 -51.83
C ARG A 122 28.75 52.18 -52.15
N VAL A 123 29.95 52.29 -51.59
CA VAL A 123 31.02 51.29 -51.76
C VAL A 123 31.01 50.33 -50.58
N ASN A 124 31.07 49.04 -50.86
CA ASN A 124 31.37 47.98 -49.91
C ASN A 124 32.61 47.22 -50.41
N TYR A 125 33.39 46.68 -49.47
CA TYR A 125 34.62 45.97 -49.79
C TYR A 125 34.51 44.51 -49.37
N THR A 126 34.79 43.62 -50.33
CA THR A 126 34.92 42.19 -50.08
C THR A 126 36.40 41.88 -49.98
N THR A 127 36.85 41.45 -48.80
CA THR A 127 38.26 41.11 -48.56
C THR A 127 38.40 39.62 -48.22
N PRO A 128 39.59 39.01 -48.37
CA PRO A 128 39.84 37.64 -47.91
C PRO A 128 39.51 37.43 -46.43
N LYS A 129 39.62 38.47 -45.59
CA LYS A 129 39.19 38.39 -44.19
C LYS A 129 37.70 38.07 -44.07
N ASN A 130 36.85 38.72 -44.88
CA ASN A 130 35.41 38.43 -44.90
C ASN A 130 35.13 36.97 -45.31
N TYR A 131 35.97 36.39 -46.17
CA TYR A 131 35.85 34.98 -46.57
C TYR A 131 36.18 34.03 -45.42
N LEU A 132 37.28 34.28 -44.72
CA LEU A 132 37.66 33.50 -43.54
C LEU A 132 36.62 33.63 -42.42
N ASP A 133 36.14 34.85 -42.16
CA ASP A 133 35.07 35.09 -41.18
C ASP A 133 33.77 34.38 -41.56
N PHE A 134 33.42 34.34 -42.86
CA PHE A 134 32.27 33.58 -43.37
C PHE A 134 32.40 32.08 -43.08
N ILE A 135 33.54 31.46 -43.42
CA ILE A 135 33.76 30.03 -43.18
C ILE A 135 33.76 29.71 -41.68
N ASN A 136 34.43 30.52 -40.87
CA ASN A 136 34.46 30.35 -39.42
C ASN A 136 33.07 30.47 -38.80
N THR A 137 32.27 31.43 -39.27
CA THR A 137 30.89 31.60 -38.79
C THR A 137 30.02 30.41 -39.19
N TYR A 138 30.20 29.88 -40.40
CA TYR A 138 29.51 28.68 -40.87
C TYR A 138 29.84 27.46 -39.99
N ASN A 139 31.14 27.20 -39.73
CA ASN A 139 31.57 26.10 -38.88
C ASN A 139 30.99 26.21 -37.46
N LYS A 140 31.05 27.41 -36.86
CA LYS A 140 30.46 27.65 -35.54
C LYS A 140 28.95 27.38 -35.53
N LEU A 141 28.23 27.87 -36.53
CA LEU A 141 26.79 27.67 -36.64
C LEU A 141 26.46 26.18 -36.84
N LEU A 142 27.25 25.46 -37.63
CA LEU A 142 27.08 24.03 -37.86
C LEU A 142 27.21 23.24 -36.55
N GLU A 143 28.23 23.53 -35.75
CA GLU A 143 28.43 22.90 -34.44
C GLU A 143 27.27 23.21 -33.47
N GLU A 144 26.84 24.47 -33.39
CA GLU A 144 25.71 24.87 -32.55
C GLU A 144 24.40 24.17 -32.95
N LYS A 145 24.15 24.04 -34.25
CA LYS A 145 22.92 23.41 -34.77
C LYS A 145 22.95 21.90 -34.62
N ASP A 146 24.09 21.27 -34.85
CA ASP A 146 24.25 19.83 -34.65
C ASP A 146 24.03 19.45 -33.18
N LYS A 147 24.66 20.19 -32.25
CA LYS A 147 24.45 20.00 -30.81
C LYS A 147 22.98 20.17 -30.43
N TYR A 148 22.33 21.22 -30.92
CA TYR A 148 20.91 21.45 -30.68
C TYR A 148 20.05 20.27 -31.15
N VAL A 149 20.29 19.76 -32.36
CA VAL A 149 19.55 18.62 -32.92
C VAL A 149 19.79 17.36 -32.11
N LEU A 150 21.04 17.05 -31.75
CA LEU A 150 21.38 15.90 -30.91
C LEU A 150 20.70 15.95 -29.54
N GLU A 151 20.64 17.13 -28.91
CA GLU A 151 19.91 17.31 -27.65
C GLU A 151 18.41 17.07 -27.81
N GLN A 152 17.81 17.50 -28.93
CA GLN A 152 16.40 17.19 -29.21
C GLN A 152 16.19 15.69 -29.44
N CYS A 153 17.06 15.03 -30.20
CA CYS A 153 17.02 13.59 -30.42
C CYS A 153 17.12 12.82 -29.10
N HIS A 154 18.08 13.15 -28.24
CA HIS A 154 18.24 12.51 -26.93
C HIS A 154 17.02 12.72 -26.03
N ARG A 155 16.42 13.93 -26.04
CA ARG A 155 15.18 14.19 -25.29
C ARG A 155 14.02 13.33 -25.81
N LEU A 156 13.87 13.22 -27.13
CA LEU A 156 12.82 12.41 -27.74
C LEU A 156 13.03 10.92 -27.46
N ASP A 157 14.26 10.43 -27.55
CA ASP A 157 14.63 9.04 -27.28
C ASP A 157 14.35 8.65 -25.81
N GLY A 158 14.72 9.52 -24.87
CA GLY A 158 14.38 9.34 -23.45
C GLY A 158 12.86 9.38 -23.20
N GLY A 159 12.13 10.24 -23.91
CA GLY A 159 10.67 10.28 -23.86
C GLY A 159 10.02 9.01 -24.41
N LEU A 160 10.49 8.54 -25.58
CA LEU A 160 10.01 7.33 -26.23
C LEU A 160 10.26 6.09 -25.35
N SER A 161 11.44 5.98 -24.76
CA SER A 161 11.79 4.90 -23.82
C SER A 161 10.84 4.84 -22.62
N LYS A 162 10.47 6.00 -22.06
CA LYS A 162 9.48 6.06 -20.96
C LYS A 162 8.08 5.66 -21.42
N LEU A 163 7.67 6.06 -22.62
CA LEU A 163 6.38 5.66 -23.17
C LEU A 163 6.31 4.15 -23.41
N LEU A 164 7.39 3.55 -23.92
CA LEU A 164 7.48 2.10 -24.10
C LEU A 164 7.41 1.37 -22.75
N ALA A 165 8.17 1.81 -21.75
CA ALA A 165 8.12 1.23 -20.41
C ALA A 165 6.73 1.37 -19.75
N ALA A 166 6.08 2.52 -19.90
CA ALA A 166 4.72 2.72 -19.39
C ALA A 166 3.70 1.82 -20.12
N SER A 167 3.84 1.63 -21.43
CA SER A 167 2.99 0.73 -22.21
C SER A 167 3.11 -0.72 -21.73
N GLU A 168 4.33 -1.16 -21.39
CA GLU A 168 4.57 -2.50 -20.87
C GLU A 168 3.97 -2.68 -19.46
N GLN A 169 4.14 -1.68 -18.58
CA GLN A 169 3.49 -1.68 -17.25
C GLN A 169 1.96 -1.69 -17.35
N LEU A 170 1.38 -0.98 -18.30
CA LEU A 170 -0.07 -0.93 -18.50
C LEU A 170 -0.60 -2.29 -18.97
N LYS A 171 0.17 -3.00 -19.80
CA LYS A 171 -0.14 -4.37 -20.20
C LYS A 171 -0.16 -5.33 -19.01
N GLU A 172 0.87 -5.31 -18.17
CA GLU A 172 0.91 -6.12 -16.93
C GLU A 172 -0.23 -5.78 -15.96
N LEU A 173 -0.56 -4.48 -15.83
CA LEU A 173 -1.62 -4.04 -14.94
C LEU A 173 -2.99 -4.51 -15.44
N ASN A 174 -3.24 -4.46 -16.75
CA ASN A 174 -4.47 -4.97 -17.35
C ASN A 174 -4.61 -6.49 -17.15
N GLU A 175 -3.53 -7.25 -17.30
CA GLU A 175 -3.54 -8.69 -17.02
C GLU A 175 -3.88 -8.98 -15.55
N LYS A 176 -3.28 -8.25 -14.60
CA LYS A 176 -3.61 -8.35 -13.17
C LYS A 176 -5.06 -7.94 -12.87
N LEU A 177 -5.57 -6.91 -13.54
CA LEU A 177 -6.92 -6.42 -13.38
C LEU A 177 -7.96 -7.46 -13.80
N GLU A 178 -7.74 -8.15 -14.93
CA GLU A 178 -8.65 -9.21 -15.39
C GLU A 178 -8.72 -10.38 -14.41
N VAL A 179 -7.59 -10.80 -13.84
CA VAL A 179 -7.55 -11.83 -12.78
C VAL A 179 -8.31 -11.36 -11.53
N GLN A 180 -8.09 -10.13 -11.10
CA GLN A 180 -8.76 -9.57 -9.93
C GLN A 180 -10.26 -9.40 -10.13
N LYS A 181 -10.73 -9.02 -11.32
CA LYS A 181 -12.16 -8.94 -11.62
C LYS A 181 -12.86 -10.28 -11.41
N ILE A 182 -12.28 -11.38 -11.93
CA ILE A 182 -12.84 -12.74 -11.74
C ILE A 182 -12.90 -13.11 -10.26
N ALA A 183 -11.80 -12.87 -9.52
CA ALA A 183 -11.76 -13.18 -8.09
C ALA A 183 -12.78 -12.33 -7.30
N VAL A 184 -12.97 -11.05 -7.65
CA VAL A 184 -13.97 -10.19 -7.02
C VAL A 184 -15.38 -10.69 -7.32
N THR A 185 -15.69 -11.06 -8.57
CA THR A 185 -17.02 -11.58 -8.94
C THR A 185 -17.36 -12.87 -8.19
N GLU A 186 -16.41 -13.81 -8.11
CA GLU A 186 -16.60 -15.06 -7.35
C GLU A 186 -16.82 -14.79 -5.86
N LYS A 187 -16.06 -13.86 -5.27
CA LYS A 187 -16.20 -13.49 -3.86
C LYS A 187 -17.50 -12.74 -3.59
N THR A 188 -17.96 -11.88 -4.50
CA THR A 188 -19.27 -11.23 -4.37
C THR A 188 -20.41 -12.24 -4.46
N GLU A 189 -20.37 -13.18 -5.41
CA GLU A 189 -21.37 -14.26 -5.52
C GLU A 189 -21.40 -15.15 -4.28
N ALA A 190 -20.22 -15.52 -3.75
CA ALA A 190 -20.13 -16.29 -2.51
C ALA A 190 -20.69 -15.49 -1.32
N CYS A 191 -20.41 -14.19 -1.23
CA CYS A 191 -20.91 -13.33 -0.16
C CYS A 191 -22.44 -13.13 -0.25
N GLU A 192 -22.99 -12.96 -1.45
CA GLU A 192 -24.44 -12.91 -1.69
C GLU A 192 -25.12 -14.22 -1.29
N THR A 193 -24.54 -15.36 -1.62
CA THR A 193 -25.05 -16.68 -1.20
C THR A 193 -25.07 -16.79 0.33
N LEU A 194 -23.98 -16.39 0.98
CA LEU A 194 -23.83 -16.46 2.43
C LEU A 194 -24.78 -15.47 3.14
N LEU A 195 -25.04 -14.29 2.56
CA LEU A 195 -26.06 -13.36 3.04
C LEU A 195 -27.46 -13.98 3.01
N VAL A 196 -27.83 -14.68 1.93
CA VAL A 196 -29.11 -15.38 1.82
C VAL A 196 -29.22 -16.49 2.88
N GLU A 197 -28.15 -17.25 3.11
CA GLU A 197 -28.12 -18.28 4.16
C GLU A 197 -28.27 -17.68 5.56
N ILE A 198 -27.56 -16.58 5.86
CA ILE A 198 -27.66 -15.87 7.15
C ILE A 198 -29.08 -15.34 7.34
N GLN A 199 -29.69 -14.76 6.31
CA GLN A 199 -31.05 -14.22 6.39
C GLN A 199 -32.04 -15.34 6.71
N ARG A 200 -31.96 -16.48 6.00
CA ARG A 200 -32.78 -17.68 6.28
C ARG A 200 -32.54 -18.22 7.68
N ALA A 201 -31.29 -18.31 8.12
CA ALA A 201 -30.94 -18.80 9.45
C ALA A 201 -31.45 -17.86 10.56
N THR A 202 -31.44 -16.55 10.31
CA THR A 202 -31.92 -15.52 11.25
C THR A 202 -33.45 -15.54 11.34
N GLU A 203 -34.17 -15.72 10.24
CA GLU A 203 -35.62 -15.96 10.26
C GLU A 203 -35.97 -17.20 11.08
N GLN A 204 -35.32 -18.34 10.80
CA GLN A 204 -35.54 -19.58 11.56
C GLN A 204 -35.17 -19.43 13.04
N ALA A 205 -34.11 -18.69 13.36
CA ALA A 205 -33.71 -18.43 14.74
C ALA A 205 -34.71 -17.52 15.46
N ASN A 206 -35.26 -16.51 14.77
CA ASN A 206 -36.30 -15.64 15.31
C ASN A 206 -37.60 -16.40 15.56
N GLU A 207 -38.04 -17.25 14.63
CA GLU A 207 -39.21 -18.12 14.83
C GLU A 207 -39.02 -19.05 16.03
N LYS A 208 -37.86 -19.70 16.15
CA LYS A 208 -37.53 -20.56 17.30
C LYS A 208 -37.47 -19.76 18.60
N LYS A 209 -36.94 -18.53 18.57
CA LYS A 209 -36.89 -17.64 19.73
C LYS A 209 -38.29 -17.22 20.15
N GLU A 210 -39.17 -16.86 19.22
CA GLU A 210 -40.58 -16.54 19.51
C GLU A 210 -41.32 -17.75 20.10
N MET A 211 -41.16 -18.94 19.50
CA MET A 211 -41.72 -20.17 20.05
C MET A 211 -41.20 -20.48 21.45
N ALA A 212 -39.89 -20.32 21.69
CA ALA A 212 -39.29 -20.54 23.00
C ALA A 212 -39.79 -19.51 24.04
N GLN A 213 -39.91 -18.23 23.67
CA GLN A 213 -40.49 -17.19 24.53
C GLN A 213 -41.97 -17.44 24.83
N GLY A 214 -42.74 -17.96 23.86
CA GLY A 214 -44.11 -18.41 24.08
C GLY A 214 -44.19 -19.53 25.12
N LYS A 215 -43.42 -20.61 24.91
CA LYS A 215 -43.35 -21.74 25.85
C LYS A 215 -42.82 -21.35 27.22
N GLN A 216 -41.87 -20.42 27.30
CA GLN A 216 -41.34 -19.92 28.57
C GLN A 216 -42.41 -19.21 29.40
N LYS A 217 -43.31 -18.45 28.76
CA LYS A 217 -44.46 -17.83 29.44
C LYS A 217 -45.45 -18.87 29.95
N GLU A 218 -45.74 -19.89 29.15
CA GLU A 218 -46.64 -20.99 29.56
C GLU A 218 -46.07 -21.77 30.77
N ILE A 219 -44.79 -22.12 30.73
CA ILE A 219 -44.11 -22.82 31.84
C ILE A 219 -44.08 -21.95 33.10
N ALA A 220 -43.84 -20.64 32.96
CA ALA A 220 -43.84 -19.73 34.09
C ALA A 220 -45.22 -19.66 34.77
N GLU A 221 -46.31 -19.75 33.99
CA GLU A 221 -47.66 -19.78 34.55
C GLU A 221 -47.97 -21.11 35.23
N GLN A 222 -47.60 -22.24 34.61
CA GLN A 222 -47.75 -23.56 35.22
C GLN A 222 -46.97 -23.70 36.54
N ASN A 223 -45.76 -23.16 36.62
CA ASN A 223 -44.97 -23.18 37.85
C ASN A 223 -45.63 -22.42 39.01
N LYS A 224 -46.37 -21.33 38.74
CA LYS A 224 -47.11 -20.62 39.80
C LYS A 224 -48.22 -21.49 40.37
N VAL A 225 -48.97 -22.18 39.51
CA VAL A 225 -50.07 -23.06 39.92
C VAL A 225 -49.53 -24.20 40.81
N ILE A 226 -48.45 -24.85 40.39
CA ILE A 226 -47.83 -25.95 41.16
C ILE A 226 -47.35 -25.49 42.54
N GLN A 227 -46.83 -24.26 42.69
CA GLN A 227 -46.41 -23.76 44.00
C GLN A 227 -47.56 -23.53 44.97
N VAL A 228 -48.74 -23.13 44.46
CA VAL A 228 -49.94 -22.96 45.29
C VAL A 228 -50.41 -24.32 45.79
N GLU A 229 -50.57 -25.29 44.89
CA GLU A 229 -51.02 -26.64 45.24
C GLU A 229 -50.06 -27.36 46.19
N LYS A 230 -48.75 -27.16 46.01
CA LYS A 230 -47.74 -27.74 46.92
C LYS A 230 -47.88 -27.21 48.35
N LYS A 231 -48.14 -25.92 48.51
CA LYS A 231 -48.23 -25.30 49.84
C LYS A 231 -49.45 -25.80 50.62
N GLU A 232 -50.58 -25.98 49.93
CA GLU A 232 -51.81 -26.51 50.53
C GLU A 232 -51.63 -27.96 51.03
N ALA A 233 -50.87 -28.79 50.31
CA ALA A 233 -50.60 -30.16 50.72
C ALA A 233 -49.68 -30.28 51.94
N GLU A 234 -48.69 -29.39 52.08
CA GLU A 234 -47.74 -29.40 53.21
C GLU A 234 -48.40 -28.95 54.53
N GLU A 235 -49.38 -28.04 54.48
CA GLU A 235 -50.12 -27.57 55.66
C GLU A 235 -51.04 -28.68 56.24
N ALA A 236 -51.70 -29.46 55.39
CA ALA A 236 -52.56 -30.57 55.82
C ALA A 236 -51.77 -31.72 56.49
N LEU A 237 -50.52 -31.95 56.10
CA LEU A 237 -49.67 -32.98 56.71
C LEU A 237 -49.23 -32.60 58.13
N ALA A 238 -49.00 -31.31 58.39
CA ALA A 238 -48.51 -30.84 59.69
C ALA A 238 -49.55 -30.99 60.82
N GLU A 239 -50.84 -30.95 60.51
CA GLU A 239 -51.93 -31.09 61.49
C GLU A 239 -52.12 -32.54 61.97
N ALA A 240 -51.77 -33.53 61.15
CA ALA A 240 -51.99 -34.95 61.45
C ALA A 240 -50.88 -35.60 62.30
N LEU A 241 -49.66 -35.06 62.30
CA LEU A 241 -48.50 -35.60 63.03
C LEU A 241 -48.66 -35.68 64.58
N PRO A 242 -49.19 -34.66 65.29
CA PRO A 242 -49.26 -34.70 66.76
C PRO A 242 -50.20 -35.81 67.30
N ALA A 243 -51.30 -36.10 66.61
CA ALA A 243 -52.22 -37.19 67.01
C ALA A 243 -51.58 -38.58 66.90
N LEU A 244 -50.64 -38.75 65.95
CA LEU A 244 -49.92 -40.01 65.74
C LEU A 244 -48.86 -40.26 66.83
N GLU A 245 -48.23 -39.18 67.30
CA GLU A 245 -47.18 -39.24 68.31
C GLU A 245 -47.75 -39.53 69.71
N GLU A 246 -48.92 -38.99 70.03
CA GLU A 246 -49.67 -39.30 71.26
C GLU A 246 -50.09 -40.79 71.33
N ALA A 247 -50.57 -41.36 70.21
CA ALA A 247 -50.93 -42.77 70.12
C ALA A 247 -49.72 -43.72 70.29
N LYS A 248 -48.52 -43.32 69.82
CA LYS A 248 -47.28 -44.09 70.05
C LYS A 248 -46.86 -44.10 71.52
N PHE A 249 -47.13 -43.02 72.26
CA PHE A 249 -46.81 -42.94 73.68
C PHE A 249 -47.71 -43.87 74.51
N ALA A 250 -49.02 -43.90 74.23
CA ALA A 250 -49.96 -44.80 74.91
C ALA A 250 -49.65 -46.29 74.69
N LEU A 251 -49.04 -46.65 73.54
CA LEU A 251 -48.60 -48.02 73.25
C LEU A 251 -47.37 -48.47 74.07
N GLN A 252 -46.56 -47.55 74.61
CA GLN A 252 -45.39 -47.91 75.44
C GLN A 252 -45.76 -48.30 76.88
N ASP A 253 -46.92 -47.89 77.36
CA ASP A 253 -47.43 -48.21 78.72
C ASP A 253 -48.04 -49.62 78.84
N LEU A 254 -48.07 -50.41 77.75
CA LEU A 254 -48.59 -51.78 77.75
C LEU A 254 -47.50 -52.80 78.11
N ASP A 255 -47.75 -53.57 79.18
CA ASP A 255 -46.84 -54.63 79.61
C ASP A 255 -47.21 -56.01 79.03
N LYS A 256 -46.21 -56.90 78.95
CA LYS A 256 -46.40 -58.26 78.41
C LYS A 256 -47.40 -59.10 79.24
N SER A 257 -47.58 -58.77 80.51
CA SER A 257 -48.62 -59.36 81.39
C SER A 257 -50.02 -59.10 80.84
N ASP A 258 -50.31 -57.87 80.42
CA ASP A 258 -51.66 -57.44 80.02
C ASP A 258 -52.09 -58.12 78.71
N VAL A 259 -51.15 -58.26 77.77
CA VAL A 259 -51.35 -59.02 76.52
C VAL A 259 -51.62 -60.51 76.83
N THR A 260 -51.00 -61.05 77.88
CA THR A 260 -51.19 -62.45 78.28
C THR A 260 -52.55 -62.67 78.93
N GLU A 261 -53.04 -61.71 79.71
CA GLU A 261 -54.39 -61.73 80.29
C GLU A 261 -55.47 -61.68 79.20
N ILE A 262 -55.34 -60.76 78.24
CA ILE A 262 -56.27 -60.64 77.11
C ILE A 262 -56.31 -61.94 76.28
N ARG A 263 -55.17 -62.61 76.12
CA ARG A 263 -55.09 -63.90 75.41
C ARG A 263 -55.81 -65.04 76.14
N SER A 264 -55.91 -64.97 77.47
CA SER A 264 -56.46 -66.06 78.29
C SER A 264 -57.99 -66.18 78.18
N PHE A 265 -58.69 -65.16 77.65
CA PHE A 265 -60.13 -65.23 77.44
C PHE A 265 -60.51 -66.30 76.41
N ALA A 266 -61.39 -67.22 76.82
CA ALA A 266 -61.98 -68.24 75.94
C ALA A 266 -63.08 -67.65 75.04
N LYS A 267 -63.80 -66.63 75.53
CA LYS A 267 -64.75 -65.79 74.78
C LYS A 267 -64.57 -64.32 75.24
N PRO A 268 -63.94 -63.45 74.45
CA PRO A 268 -63.62 -62.09 74.88
C PRO A 268 -64.87 -61.18 74.94
N PRO A 269 -64.87 -60.13 75.78
CA PRO A 269 -65.84 -59.03 75.68
C PRO A 269 -65.77 -58.31 74.32
N ARG A 270 -66.90 -57.76 73.83
CA ARG A 270 -67.01 -57.14 72.49
C ARG A 270 -65.97 -56.03 72.25
N ALA A 271 -65.70 -55.18 73.24
CA ALA A 271 -64.72 -54.10 73.12
C ALA A 271 -63.28 -54.61 72.84
N VAL A 272 -62.86 -55.66 73.56
CA VAL A 272 -61.54 -56.28 73.38
C VAL A 272 -61.45 -56.96 72.01
N GLN A 273 -62.55 -57.57 71.55
CA GLN A 273 -62.61 -58.18 70.24
C GLN A 273 -62.46 -57.11 69.12
N MET A 274 -63.16 -55.97 69.20
CA MET A 274 -63.08 -54.92 68.19
C MET A 274 -61.67 -54.31 68.07
N VAL A 275 -61.03 -53.95 69.19
CA VAL A 275 -59.67 -53.39 69.17
C VAL A 275 -58.68 -54.39 68.58
N SER A 276 -58.81 -55.67 68.92
CA SER A 276 -57.94 -56.72 68.40
C SER A 276 -58.15 -56.97 66.89
N GLU A 277 -59.37 -56.80 66.39
CA GLU A 277 -59.71 -56.90 64.97
C GLU A 277 -59.23 -55.67 64.16
N CYS A 278 -59.28 -54.46 64.74
CA CYS A 278 -58.70 -53.25 64.16
C CYS A 278 -57.20 -53.39 63.90
N ILE A 279 -56.44 -53.90 64.88
CA ILE A 279 -55.00 -54.11 64.74
C ILE A 279 -54.70 -55.13 63.63
N VAL A 280 -55.53 -56.17 63.48
CA VAL A 280 -55.41 -57.18 62.42
C VAL A 280 -55.66 -56.58 61.03
N ILE A 281 -56.61 -55.64 60.90
CA ILE A 281 -56.90 -54.94 59.64
C ILE A 281 -55.78 -53.97 59.25
N LEU A 282 -55.31 -53.15 60.21
CA LEU A 282 -54.21 -52.20 59.98
C LEU A 282 -52.90 -52.93 59.63
N ARG A 283 -52.71 -54.16 60.14
CA ARG A 283 -51.61 -55.06 59.76
C ARG A 283 -51.76 -55.77 58.41
N GLY A 284 -52.95 -55.73 57.79
CA GLY A 284 -53.19 -56.34 56.49
C GLY A 284 -53.42 -57.86 56.49
N TYR A 285 -53.81 -58.46 57.63
CA TYR A 285 -54.20 -59.88 57.65
C TYR A 285 -55.56 -60.10 56.96
N LYS A 286 -55.68 -61.18 56.17
CA LYS A 286 -56.87 -61.45 55.34
C LYS A 286 -58.10 -61.95 56.12
N GLU A 287 -57.89 -62.66 57.24
CA GLU A 287 -58.97 -63.19 58.07
C GLU A 287 -59.11 -62.40 59.37
N VAL A 288 -60.14 -61.55 59.43
CA VAL A 288 -60.50 -60.77 60.63
C VAL A 288 -61.34 -61.66 61.54
N SER A 289 -60.70 -62.28 62.52
CA SER A 289 -61.37 -63.06 63.56
C SER A 289 -60.57 -63.04 64.86
N TRP A 290 -61.24 -63.20 66.00
CA TRP A 290 -60.58 -63.33 67.31
C TRP A 290 -59.50 -64.43 67.32
N LYS A 291 -59.68 -65.50 66.55
CA LYS A 291 -58.69 -66.57 66.42
C LYS A 291 -57.39 -66.08 65.77
N SER A 292 -57.50 -65.27 64.72
CA SER A 292 -56.35 -64.62 64.05
C SER A 292 -55.68 -63.59 64.95
N ALA A 293 -56.48 -62.76 65.64
CA ALA A 293 -55.99 -61.77 66.59
C ALA A 293 -55.24 -62.42 67.77
N LYS A 294 -55.75 -63.55 68.29
CA LYS A 294 -55.10 -64.36 69.34
C LYS A 294 -53.78 -64.98 68.87
N GLY A 295 -53.69 -65.36 67.60
CA GLY A 295 -52.44 -65.80 66.96
C GLY A 295 -51.41 -64.68 66.90
N MET A 296 -51.80 -63.49 66.41
CA MET A 296 -50.94 -62.31 66.33
C MET A 296 -50.42 -61.86 67.71
N MET A 297 -51.27 -61.86 68.74
CA MET A 297 -50.86 -61.54 70.13
C MET A 297 -49.95 -62.60 70.77
N SER A 298 -49.80 -63.79 70.16
CA SER A 298 -48.91 -64.85 70.66
C SER A 298 -47.45 -64.69 70.20
N GLU A 299 -47.21 -63.83 69.22
CA GLU A 299 -45.88 -63.58 68.68
C GLU A 299 -45.03 -62.82 69.71
N GLY A 300 -43.80 -63.30 69.96
CA GLY A 300 -42.93 -62.74 71.01
C GLY A 300 -42.52 -61.28 70.80
N ASN A 301 -42.75 -60.73 69.60
CA ASN A 301 -42.42 -59.37 69.17
C ASN A 301 -43.65 -58.48 68.90
N PHE A 302 -44.86 -58.90 69.28
CA PHE A 302 -46.11 -58.19 68.99
C PHE A 302 -46.11 -56.69 69.37
N LEU A 303 -45.79 -56.37 70.63
CA LEU A 303 -45.76 -54.98 71.13
C LEU A 303 -44.72 -54.11 70.40
N LYS A 304 -43.49 -54.61 70.25
CA LYS A 304 -42.44 -53.90 69.51
C LYS A 304 -42.87 -53.62 68.07
N SER A 305 -43.51 -54.60 67.45
CA SER A 305 -43.96 -54.45 66.09
C SER A 305 -45.10 -53.42 65.97
N LEU A 306 -45.97 -53.27 66.97
CA LEU A 306 -47.02 -52.23 67.00
C LEU A 306 -46.43 -50.82 67.10
N THR A 307 -45.39 -50.61 67.92
CA THR A 307 -44.72 -49.31 68.05
C THR A 307 -43.96 -48.90 66.78
N GLU A 308 -43.37 -49.88 66.07
CA GLU A 308 -42.60 -49.68 64.85
C GLU A 308 -43.45 -49.80 63.56
N MET A 309 -44.78 -49.70 63.66
CA MET A 309 -45.66 -49.80 62.49
C MET A 309 -45.44 -48.63 61.52
N ASP A 310 -45.27 -48.96 60.24
CA ASP A 310 -45.20 -48.01 59.14
C ASP A 310 -46.61 -47.46 58.83
N VAL A 311 -46.84 -46.24 59.28
CA VAL A 311 -48.11 -45.50 59.15
C VAL A 311 -48.26 -44.86 57.76
N ASP A 312 -47.15 -44.59 57.06
CA ASP A 312 -47.15 -44.04 55.70
C ASP A 312 -47.44 -45.13 54.64
N GLY A 313 -47.21 -46.39 54.99
CA GLY A 313 -47.49 -47.56 54.16
C GLY A 313 -48.92 -48.08 54.20
N ILE A 314 -49.82 -47.48 54.99
CA ILE A 314 -51.22 -47.93 55.11
C ILE A 314 -51.99 -47.51 53.85
N THR A 315 -52.52 -48.48 53.12
CA THR A 315 -53.30 -48.18 51.90
C THR A 315 -54.68 -47.59 52.22
N ILE A 316 -55.19 -46.72 51.34
CA ILE A 316 -56.53 -46.09 51.47
C ILE A 316 -57.63 -47.14 51.69
N GLY A 317 -57.51 -48.32 51.08
CA GLY A 317 -58.45 -49.43 51.29
C GLY A 317 -58.44 -50.01 52.71
N GLN A 318 -57.30 -50.00 53.40
CA GLN A 318 -57.19 -50.43 54.81
C GLN A 318 -57.78 -49.38 55.76
N VAL A 319 -57.56 -48.09 55.48
CA VAL A 319 -58.14 -46.97 56.25
C VAL A 319 -59.66 -46.92 56.10
N CYS A 320 -60.19 -47.08 54.87
CA CYS A 320 -61.63 -47.15 54.64
C CYS A 320 -62.29 -48.33 55.34
N LYS A 321 -61.66 -49.51 55.35
CA LYS A 321 -62.19 -50.69 56.06
C LYS A 321 -62.19 -50.50 57.58
N HIS A 322 -61.15 -49.87 58.12
CA HIS A 322 -61.11 -49.48 59.53
C HIS A 322 -62.21 -48.47 59.89
N SER A 323 -62.37 -47.40 59.10
CA SER A 323 -63.33 -46.34 59.38
C SER A 323 -64.79 -46.77 59.23
N TYR A 324 -65.08 -47.66 58.26
CA TYR A 324 -66.42 -48.16 58.02
C TYR A 324 -66.89 -49.16 59.08
N ASP A 325 -66.00 -50.05 59.55
CA ASP A 325 -66.38 -51.17 60.42
C ASP A 325 -66.21 -50.88 61.93
N TYR A 326 -65.38 -49.90 62.35
CA TYR A 326 -64.96 -49.81 63.77
C TYR A 326 -64.83 -48.41 64.40
N THR A 327 -64.96 -47.31 63.66
CA THR A 327 -64.97 -45.94 64.26
C THR A 327 -66.36 -45.32 64.37
N ASN A 328 -67.43 -46.05 64.00
CA ASN A 328 -68.82 -45.53 63.95
C ASN A 328 -69.81 -46.27 64.88
N ASP A 329 -69.36 -47.14 65.79
CA ASP A 329 -70.21 -47.82 66.81
C ASP A 329 -69.98 -47.17 68.20
N ASP A 330 -70.85 -46.22 68.55
CA ASP A 330 -71.21 -45.62 69.86
C ASP A 330 -70.14 -45.40 70.96
N ASP A 331 -69.78 -44.12 71.14
CA ASP A 331 -69.64 -43.51 72.47
C ASP A 331 -70.96 -42.77 72.79
N SER A 332 -71.99 -43.56 73.09
CA SER A 332 -73.26 -43.11 73.66
C SER A 332 -73.57 -43.91 74.93
N SER A 333 -72.69 -43.84 75.93
CA SER A 333 -73.04 -43.95 77.37
C SER A 333 -71.82 -43.86 78.28
N ALA A 334 -71.38 -42.62 78.60
CA ALA A 334 -70.99 -42.16 79.93
C ALA A 334 -70.85 -40.62 79.91
#